data_AF-A0A220UDI4-F1
#
_entry.id   AF-A0A220UDI4-F1
#
_cell.length_a   1.000
_cell.length_b   1.000
_cell.length_c   1.000
_cell.angle_alpha   90.00
_cell.angle_beta   90.00
_cell.angle_gamma   90.00
#
_symmetry.space_group_name_H-M   'P 1'
#
loop_
_entity.id
_entity.type
_entity.pdbx_description
1 polymer ?
#
loop_
_entity_poly.entity_id
_entity_poly.type
_entity_poly.pdbx_seq_one_letter_code
_entity_poly.pdbx_strand_id
1 'polypeptide(L)'
;MNSTAADEVRIRPLEQGMTGLLAEAAPGWAAAVPAWLESMRTGRSTVLVALRGAAPVGVAQLLHGEVPEVCNVGVLKAHRGQGIGAAREKCGRRPS
;
A
#
# COMPACT_ATOMS: atom_id res chain seq x y z
N MET A 1 -2.00 1.89 31.58
CA MET A 1 -1.38 2.92 30.74
C MET A 1 -1.39 2.42 29.30
N ASN A 2 -2.08 3.16 28.41
CA ASN A 2 -2.34 2.85 27.00
C ASN A 2 -1.09 2.98 26.13
N SER A 3 -0.72 1.97 25.35
CA SER A 3 0.26 2.12 24.24
C SER A 3 0.17 0.95 23.25
N THR A 4 -0.91 0.88 22.45
CA THR A 4 -0.96 -0.13 21.36
C THR A 4 -1.83 0.26 20.15
N ALA A 5 -2.14 1.54 19.97
CA ALA A 5 -2.88 2.00 18.78
C ALA A 5 -2.01 2.83 17.81
N ALA A 6 -0.94 3.47 18.29
CA ALA A 6 -0.07 4.32 17.46
C ALA A 6 0.94 3.53 16.61
N ASP A 7 1.11 2.24 16.87
CA ASP A 7 2.07 1.37 16.18
C ASP A 7 1.44 0.44 15.14
N GLU A 8 0.12 0.41 15.07
CA GLU A 8 -0.58 -0.51 14.17
C GLU A 8 -0.44 -0.04 12.72
N VAL A 9 0.08 -0.93 11.88
CA VAL A 9 0.13 -0.74 10.43
C VAL A 9 -1.18 -1.24 9.82
N ARG A 10 -1.90 -0.34 9.14
CA ARG A 10 -3.13 -0.64 8.41
C ARG A 10 -2.86 -0.65 6.92
N ILE A 11 -3.33 -1.69 6.24
CA ILE A 11 -3.23 -1.79 4.78
C ILE A 11 -4.61 -1.46 4.19
N ARG A 12 -4.66 -0.50 3.26
CA ARG A 12 -5.89 -0.12 2.57
C ARG A 12 -5.67 -0.01 1.07
N PRO A 13 -6.70 -0.22 0.23
CA PRO A 13 -6.64 0.11 -1.19
C PRO A 13 -6.31 1.59 -1.37
N LEU A 14 -5.57 1.91 -2.44
CA LEU A 14 -5.34 3.29 -2.85
C LEU A 14 -6.67 3.93 -3.25
N GLU A 15 -6.96 5.09 -2.66
CA GLU A 15 -8.14 5.90 -2.97
C GLU A 15 -7.69 7.29 -3.44
N GLN A 16 -8.50 7.96 -4.27
CA GLN A 16 -8.16 9.28 -4.85
C GLN A 16 -7.83 10.34 -3.77
N GLY A 17 -8.52 10.28 -2.63
CA GLY A 17 -8.29 11.17 -1.48
C GLY A 17 -6.92 11.00 -0.80
N MET A 18 -6.18 9.92 -1.07
CA MET A 18 -4.87 9.67 -0.45
C MET A 18 -3.71 10.35 -1.19
N THR A 19 -3.95 10.99 -2.34
CA THR A 19 -2.92 11.63 -3.16
C THR A 19 -2.09 12.66 -2.37
N GLY A 20 -2.76 13.53 -1.60
CA GLY A 20 -2.08 14.54 -0.77
C GLY A 20 -1.20 13.91 0.31
N LEU A 21 -1.69 12.86 0.97
CA LEU A 21 -0.92 12.15 2.00
C LEU A 21 0.33 11.47 1.42
N LEU A 22 0.22 10.91 0.21
CA LEU A 22 1.35 10.29 -0.47
C LEU A 22 2.37 11.32 -0.95
N ALA A 23 1.92 12.51 -1.37
CA ALA A 23 2.81 13.61 -1.79
C ALA A 23 3.71 14.08 -0.64
N GLU A 24 3.12 14.24 0.56
CA GLU A 24 3.85 14.63 1.77
C GLU A 24 4.87 13.58 2.21
N ALA A 25 4.57 12.29 2.05
CA ALA A 25 5.49 11.22 2.45
C ALA A 25 6.60 10.95 1.43
N ALA A 26 6.26 10.98 0.14
CA ALA A 26 7.20 10.77 -0.95
C ALA A 26 6.65 11.41 -2.25
N PRO A 27 7.23 12.51 -2.73
CA PRO A 27 6.75 13.20 -3.94
C PRO A 27 6.67 12.29 -5.17
N GLY A 28 7.57 11.32 -5.29
CA GLY A 28 7.57 10.33 -6.38
C GLY A 28 6.37 9.39 -6.37
N TRP A 29 5.73 9.15 -5.23
CA TRP A 29 4.51 8.34 -5.15
C TRP A 29 3.31 9.11 -5.68
N ALA A 30 3.17 10.38 -5.33
CA ALA A 30 2.06 11.22 -5.80
C ALA A 30 2.03 11.34 -7.32
N ALA A 31 3.20 11.45 -7.96
CA ALA A 31 3.30 11.47 -9.42
C ALA A 31 2.78 10.18 -10.09
N ALA A 32 2.86 9.03 -9.39
CA ALA A 32 2.40 7.74 -9.90
C ALA A 32 0.92 7.43 -9.60
N VAL A 33 0.29 8.16 -8.67
CA VAL A 33 -1.12 7.95 -8.25
C VAL A 33 -2.10 7.98 -9.44
N PRO A 34 -2.04 8.92 -10.39
CA PRO A 34 -2.97 8.92 -11.53
C PRO A 34 -2.88 7.62 -12.36
N ALA A 35 -1.67 7.14 -12.63
CA ALA A 35 -1.44 5.90 -13.37
C ALA A 35 -1.91 4.66 -12.59
N TRP A 36 -1.71 4.66 -11.26
CA TRP A 36 -2.19 3.59 -10.38
C TRP A 36 -3.71 3.52 -10.32
N LEU A 37 -4.39 4.65 -10.15
CA LEU A 37 -5.84 4.72 -10.13
C LEU A 37 -6.43 4.26 -11.46
N GLU A 38 -5.85 4.68 -12.59
CA GLU A 38 -6.29 4.25 -13.91
C GLU A 38 -6.06 2.74 -14.13
N SER A 39 -4.95 2.20 -13.64
CA SER A 39 -4.68 0.76 -13.67
C SER A 39 -5.67 -0.03 -12.81
N MET A 40 -6.05 0.47 -11.63
CA MET A 40 -7.08 -0.12 -10.78
C MET A 40 -8.47 -0.05 -11.41
N ARG A 41 -8.83 1.09 -12.00
CA ARG A 41 -10.11 1.30 -12.71
C ARG A 41 -10.28 0.34 -13.89
N THR A 42 -9.20 0.07 -14.60
CA THR A 42 -9.17 -0.88 -15.73
C THR A 42 -9.04 -2.35 -15.29
N GLY A 43 -9.05 -2.63 -13.99
CA GLY A 43 -8.94 -3.98 -13.43
C GLY A 43 -7.57 -4.63 -13.61
N ARG A 44 -6.55 -3.86 -14.04
CA ARG A 44 -5.20 -4.35 -14.34
C ARG A 44 -4.32 -4.47 -13.10
N SER A 45 -4.65 -3.76 -12.03
CA SER A 45 -3.90 -3.87 -10.77
C SER A 45 -4.73 -3.54 -9.54
N THR A 46 -4.19 -3.89 -8.38
CA THR A 46 -4.61 -3.38 -7.07
C THR A 46 -3.43 -2.68 -6.44
N VAL A 47 -3.58 -1.41 -6.05
CA VAL A 47 -2.56 -0.70 -5.27
C VAL A 47 -2.99 -0.63 -3.82
N LEU A 48 -2.10 -1.06 -2.92
CA LEU A 48 -2.28 -1.05 -1.48
C LEU A 48 -1.34 -0.02 -0.86
N VAL A 49 -1.85 0.73 0.11
CA VAL A 49 -1.09 1.69 0.90
C VAL A 49 -1.03 1.18 2.34
N ALA A 50 0.19 1.10 2.88
CA ALA A 50 0.44 0.82 4.29
C ALA A 50 0.48 2.14 5.05
N LEU A 51 -0.36 2.27 6.06
CA LEU A 51 -0.52 3.46 6.90
C LEU A 51 -0.13 3.12 8.32
N ARG A 52 0.67 3.96 8.98
CA ARG A 52 0.88 3.93 10.43
C ARG A 52 0.23 5.17 11.02
N GLY A 53 -0.87 5.00 11.73
CA GLY A 53 -1.79 6.11 12.01
C GLY A 53 -2.35 6.71 10.72
N ALA A 54 -2.15 8.02 10.52
CA ALA A 54 -2.56 8.73 9.29
C ALA A 54 -1.44 8.84 8.24
N ALA A 55 -0.21 8.41 8.57
CA ALA A 55 0.95 8.60 7.71
C ALA A 55 1.19 7.38 6.80
N PRO A 56 1.32 7.57 5.47
CA PRO A 56 1.69 6.48 4.58
C PRO A 56 3.17 6.13 4.75
N VAL A 57 3.43 4.86 5.05
CA VAL A 57 4.76 4.30 5.29
C VAL A 57 5.21 3.36 4.18
N GLY A 58 4.29 2.95 3.30
CA GLY A 58 4.62 2.18 2.11
C GLY A 58 3.49 2.08 1.11
N VAL A 59 3.85 1.74 -0.12
CA VAL A 59 2.92 1.49 -1.24
C VAL A 59 3.31 0.20 -1.91
N ALA A 60 2.30 -0.55 -2.36
CA ALA A 60 2.50 -1.80 -3.02
C ALA A 60 1.49 -2.03 -4.16
N GLN A 61 1.97 -2.18 -5.39
CA GLN A 61 1.12 -2.51 -6.56
C GLN A 61 1.14 -4.02 -6.82
N LEU A 62 -0.04 -4.61 -7.00
CA LEU A 62 -0.23 -5.97 -7.50
C LEU A 62 -0.79 -5.88 -8.91
N LEU A 63 -0.08 -6.38 -9.91
CA LEU A 63 -0.61 -6.53 -11.27
C LEU A 63 -1.45 -7.80 -11.36
N HIS A 64 -2.60 -7.71 -12.00
CA HIS A 64 -3.46 -8.85 -12.26
C HIS A 64 -3.03 -9.52 -13.58
N GLY A 65 -2.56 -10.77 -13.48
CA GLY A 65 -2.23 -11.67 -14.58
C GLY A 65 -2.53 -13.12 -14.14
N GLU A 66 -2.20 -14.12 -14.96
CA GLU A 66 -2.36 -15.54 -14.57
C GLU A 66 -1.60 -15.88 -13.28
N VAL A 67 -0.49 -15.17 -13.03
CA VAL A 67 0.21 -15.13 -11.75
C VAL A 67 0.20 -13.67 -11.28
N PRO A 68 -0.31 -13.35 -10.08
CA PRO A 68 -0.27 -11.99 -9.57
C PRO A 68 1.16 -11.57 -9.26
N GLU A 69 1.64 -10.52 -9.95
CA GLU A 69 2.99 -9.99 -9.77
C GLU A 69 3.01 -8.75 -8.88
N VAL A 70 4.03 -8.64 -8.03
CA VAL A 70 4.23 -7.47 -7.18
C VAL A 70 5.33 -6.60 -7.79
N CYS A 71 4.94 -5.56 -8.55
CA CYS A 71 5.88 -4.81 -9.38
C CYS A 71 6.43 -3.54 -8.75
N ASN A 72 5.76 -2.98 -7.73
CA ASN A 72 6.22 -1.76 -7.05
C ASN A 72 6.05 -1.94 -5.54
N VAL A 73 7.14 -2.16 -4.79
CA VAL A 73 7.13 -2.18 -3.31
C VAL A 73 8.05 -1.08 -2.81
N GLY A 74 7.43 -0.01 -2.30
CA GLY A 74 8.14 1.06 -1.62
C GLY A 74 7.83 1.01 -0.13
N VAL A 75 8.85 0.88 0.71
CA VAL A 75 8.75 1.14 2.16
C VAL A 75 9.73 2.26 2.48
N LEU A 76 9.26 3.28 3.18
CA LEU A 76 10.12 4.38 3.65
C LEU A 76 11.31 3.80 4.41
N LYS A 77 12.50 4.35 4.18
CA LYS A 77 13.77 3.79 4.71
C LYS A 77 13.74 3.59 6.23
N ALA A 78 13.09 4.50 6.96
CA ALA A 78 12.93 4.45 8.42
C ALA A 78 12.08 3.27 8.94
N HIS A 79 11.32 2.60 8.07
CA HIS A 79 10.38 1.52 8.45
C HIS A 79 10.74 0.16 7.82
N ARG A 80 11.92 0.04 7.21
CA ARG A 80 12.42 -1.24 6.68
C ARG A 80 12.77 -2.19 7.84
N GLY A 81 12.61 -3.50 7.63
CA GLY A 81 12.89 -4.53 8.63
C GLY A 81 11.76 -4.80 9.64
N GLN A 82 10.64 -4.09 9.56
CA GLN A 82 9.49 -4.21 10.49
C GLN A 82 8.39 -5.17 9.98
N GLY A 83 8.70 -6.05 9.01
CA GLY A 83 7.71 -7.01 8.49
C GLY A 83 6.57 -6.41 7.66
N ILE A 84 6.62 -5.12 7.29
CA ILE A 84 5.57 -4.45 6.48
C ILE A 84 5.40 -5.11 5.10
N GLY A 85 6.49 -5.66 4.53
CA GLY A 85 6.42 -6.48 3.31
C GLY A 85 5.81 -7.87 3.52
N ALA A 86 5.87 -8.42 4.74
CA ALA A 86 5.42 -9.76 5.09
C ALA A 86 3.97 -9.82 5.61
N ALA A 87 3.38 -8.69 6.04
CA ALA A 87 1.98 -8.61 6.49
C ALA A 87 0.94 -8.92 5.39
N ARG A 88 1.39 -9.17 4.15
CA ARG A 88 0.56 -9.41 2.96
C ARG A 88 0.00 -10.83 2.84
N GLU A 89 0.57 -11.81 3.53
CA GLU A 89 0.20 -13.22 3.33
C GLU A 89 -1.14 -13.65 3.97
N LYS A 90 -1.85 -12.77 4.69
CA LYS A 90 -3.14 -13.11 5.31
C LYS A 90 -4.41 -12.68 4.57
N CYS A 91 -4.32 -12.07 3.40
CA CYS A 91 -5.52 -11.71 2.62
C CYS A 91 -5.64 -12.59 1.36
N GLY A 92 -5.97 -13.87 1.55
CA GLY A 92 -6.01 -14.81 0.43
C GLY A 92 -6.33 -16.27 0.76
N ARG A 93 -7.41 -16.54 1.49
CA ARG A 93 -8.10 -17.85 1.41
C ARG A 93 -9.61 -17.62 1.47
N ARG A 94 -10.27 -17.65 0.31
CA ARG A 94 -11.69 -18.00 0.25
C ARG A 94 -11.77 -19.52 0.38
N PRO A 95 -12.44 -20.10 1.39
CA PRO A 95 -12.80 -21.51 1.34
C PRO A 95 -13.82 -21.70 0.22
N SER A 96 -13.63 -22.77 -0.55
CA SER A 96 -14.52 -23.25 -1.60
C SER A 96 -15.91 -23.59 -1.06
#